data_AF-A0A370HL63-F1
#
_entry.id   AF-A0A370HL63-F1
#
_cell.length_a   1.000
_cell.length_b   1.000
_cell.length_c   1.000
_cell.angle_alpha   90.00
_cell.angle_beta   90.00
_cell.angle_gamma   90.00
#
_symmetry.space_group_name_H-M   'P 1'
#
loop_
_entity.id
_entity.type
_entity.pdbx_description
1 polymer ?
#
loop_
_entity_poly.entity_id
_entity_poly.type
_entity_poly.pdbx_seq_one_letter_code
_entity_poly.pdbx_strand_id
1 'polypeptide(L)' 'MTKKKELRSQAWFGRQDKMGFYYRSFLKNSGFPQDQF' A
#
# COMPACT_ATOMS: atom_id res chain seq x y z
N MET A 1 15.43 -4.38 18.91
CA MET A 1 14.34 -4.42 17.91
C MET A 1 14.07 -3.01 17.42
N THR A 2 14.52 -2.67 16.22
CA THR A 2 14.27 -1.36 15.60
C THR A 2 12.77 -1.17 15.37
N LYS A 3 12.15 -0.18 16.04
CA LYS A 3 10.75 0.19 15.78
C LYS A 3 10.63 0.57 14.29
N LYS A 4 9.97 -0.27 13.49
CA LYS A 4 9.60 0.09 12.12
C LYS A 4 8.72 1.33 12.21
N LYS A 5 9.24 2.46 11.74
CA LYS A 5 8.52 3.72 11.71
C LYS A 5 7.37 3.53 10.71
N GLU A 6 6.13 3.69 11.16
CA GLU A 6 4.98 3.61 10.26
C GLU A 6 5.16 4.65 9.17
N LEU A 7 5.39 4.18 7.95
CA LEU A 7 5.53 5.06 6.81
C LEU A 7 4.15 5.57 6.43
N ARG A 8 4.07 6.83 6.04
CA ARG A 8 2.82 7.41 5.54
C ARG A 8 2.25 6.59 4.38
N SER A 9 3.10 5.95 3.57
CA SER A 9 2.68 5.03 2.50
C SER A 9 1.88 3.82 3.02
N GLN A 10 2.20 3.29 4.20
CA GLN A 10 1.45 2.20 4.82
C GLN A 10 -0.01 2.60 5.11
N ALA A 11 -0.26 3.87 5.46
CA ALA A 11 -1.61 4.39 5.70
C ALA A 11 -2.47 4.48 4.42
N TRP A 12 -1.85 4.53 3.24
CA TRP A 12 -2.57 4.58 1.97
C TRP A 12 -2.70 3.18 1.33
N PHE A 13 -1.61 2.41 1.30
CA PHE A 13 -1.52 1.15 0.56
C PHE A 13 -1.60 -0.10 1.44
N GLY A 14 -1.16 0.00 2.69
CA GLY A 14 -1.14 -1.10 3.66
C GLY A 14 -2.47 -1.38 4.34
N ARG A 15 -3.51 -0.55 4.09
CA ARG A 15 -4.85 -0.78 4.64
C ARG A 15 -5.52 -1.98 3.97
N GLN A 16 -6.07 -2.89 4.77
CA GLN A 16 -6.90 -4.00 4.28
C GLN A 16 -8.36 -3.59 3.97
N ASP A 17 -8.68 -2.31 4.18
CA ASP A 17 -10.01 -1.76 3.90
C ASP A 17 -10.32 -1.67 2.40
N LYS A 18 -11.60 -1.44 2.07
CA LYS A 18 -12.09 -1.22 0.69
C LYS A 18 -11.27 -0.18 -0.07
N MET A 19 -10.86 0.90 0.59
CA MET A 19 -10.03 1.95 -0.01
C MET A 19 -8.65 1.43 -0.44
N GLY A 20 -8.02 0.58 0.38
CA GLY A 20 -6.75 -0.06 0.03
C GLY A 20 -6.88 -0.97 -1.20
N PHE A 21 -8.03 -1.63 -1.37
CA PHE A 21 -8.32 -2.44 -2.56
C PHE A 21 -8.42 -1.59 -3.83
N TYR A 22 -9.09 -0.44 -3.78
CA TYR A 22 -9.15 0.49 -4.91
C TYR A 22 -7.75 1.01 -5.31
N TYR A 23 -6.94 1.43 -4.33
CA TYR A 23 -5.60 1.93 -4.62
C TYR A 23 -4.67 0.83 -5.19
N ARG A 24 -4.71 -0.39 -4.64
CA ARG A 24 -3.97 -1.53 -5.20
C ARG A 24 -4.43 -1.87 -6.62
N SER A 25 -5.73 -1.77 -6.90
CA SER A 25 -6.27 -2.05 -8.25
C SER A 25 -5.83 -1.01 -9.28
N PHE A 26 -5.81 0.28 -8.90
CA PHE A 26 -5.32 1.36 -9.75
C PHE A 26 -3.81 1.23 -10.05
N LEU A 27 -3.01 0.93 -9.03
CA LEU A 27 -1.57 0.69 -9.16
C LEU A 27 -1.27 -0.54 -10.03
N LYS A 28 -2.04 -1.63 -9.83
CA LYS A 28 -1.93 -2.85 -10.62
C LYS A 28 -2.24 -2.61 -12.10
N ASN A 29 -3.28 -1.81 -12.40
CA ASN A 29 -3.61 -1.46 -13.78
C ASN A 29 -2.56 -0.54 -14.43
N SER A 30 -1.83 0.22 -13.62
CA SER A 30 -0.73 1.10 -14.08
C SER A 30 0.62 0.38 -14.19
N GLY A 31 0.67 -0.93 -13.92
CA GLY A 31 1.88 -1.76 -14.05
C GLY A 31 2.84 -1.69 -12.86
N PHE A 32 2.42 -1.14 -11.71
CA PHE A 32 3.26 -1.10 -10.52
C PHE A 32 3.28 -2.47 -9.79
N PRO A 33 4.47 -2.95 -9.36
CA PRO A 33 4.61 -4.11 -8.50
C PRO A 33 3.78 -4.03 -7.21
N GLN A 34 3.16 -5.14 -6.83
CA GLN A 34 2.35 -5.26 -5.61
C GLN A 34 3.18 -5.03 -4.32
N ASP A 35 4.47 -5.38 -4.35
CA ASP A 35 5.39 -5.37 -3.19
C ASP A 35 6.23 -4.07 -3.06
N GLN A 36 5.77 -2.95 -3.62
CA GLN A 36 6.50 -1.68 -3.54
C GLN A 36 6.35 -0.94 -2.19
N PHE A 37 5.41 -1.35 -1.33
CA PHE A 37 5.01 -0.61 -0.12
C PHE A 37 4.76 -1.51 1.10
#